data_AF-A0A258C4R8-F1
#
_entry.id   AF-A0A258C4R8-F1
#
_cell.length_a   1.000
_cell.length_b   1.000
_cell.length_c   1.000
_cell.angle_alpha   90.00
_cell.angle_beta   90.00
_cell.angle_gamma   90.00
#
_symmetry.space_group_name_H-M   'P 1'
#
loop_
_entity.id
_entity.type
_entity.pdbx_description
1 polymer ?
#
loop_
_entity_poly.entity_id
_entity_poly.type
_entity_poly.pdbx_seq_one_letter_code
_entity_poly.pdbx_strand_id
1 'polypeptide(L)'
;MAKRQLNRRQNWRIEKIQEERATRAARRESRVVEELEGGDLGPEQTGLVIAHFGVQVEVEAQEGEQSGQVFRCHLRANLPALVTGDQVVWRPGNQGIGVIVAQLPRHSELCRPDTRGQLKPVAANVDMIVIVFAPLPEPH
;
A
#
# COMPACT_ATOMS: atom_id res chain seq x y z
N MET A 1 15.16 8.95 -28.98
CA MET A 1 15.98 9.75 -28.05
C MET A 1 17.15 8.92 -27.57
N ALA A 2 18.38 9.42 -27.71
CA ALA A 2 19.60 8.65 -27.47
C ALA A 2 19.75 8.27 -25.98
N LYS A 3 19.96 6.98 -25.70
CA LYS A 3 20.17 6.43 -24.35
C LYS A 3 21.51 6.96 -23.83
N ARG A 4 21.49 7.78 -22.78
CA ARG A 4 22.68 8.43 -22.20
C ARG A 4 23.69 7.35 -21.77
N GLN A 5 24.80 7.20 -22.50
CA GLN A 5 25.87 6.27 -22.12
C GLN A 5 26.61 6.84 -20.91
N LEU A 6 26.35 6.26 -19.74
CA LEU A 6 26.98 6.63 -18.48
C LEU A 6 28.25 5.80 -18.28
N ASN A 7 29.34 6.47 -17.91
CA ASN A 7 30.60 5.79 -17.58
C ASN A 7 30.44 5.01 -16.25
N ARG A 8 31.19 3.92 -16.05
CA ARG A 8 31.14 3.03 -14.87
C ARG A 8 31.17 3.79 -13.54
N ARG A 9 31.96 4.87 -13.44
CA ARG A 9 32.03 5.74 -12.25
C ARG A 9 30.77 6.58 -12.02
N GLN A 10 30.07 6.98 -13.09
CA GLN A 10 28.83 7.73 -13.01
C GLN A 10 27.67 6.82 -12.60
N ASN A 11 27.60 5.59 -13.14
CA ASN A 11 26.62 4.59 -12.69
C ASN A 11 26.78 4.29 -11.21
N TRP A 12 28.00 4.00 -10.75
CA TRP A 12 28.25 3.74 -9.33
C TRP A 12 27.86 4.91 -8.43
N ARG A 13 28.12 6.15 -8.86
CA ARG A 13 27.73 7.35 -8.11
C ARG A 13 26.22 7.54 -8.08
N ILE A 14 25.51 7.23 -9.15
CA ILE A 14 24.05 7.28 -9.22
C ILE A 14 23.45 6.21 -8.31
N GLU A 15 23.93 4.96 -8.41
CA GLU A 15 23.50 3.84 -7.55
C GLU A 15 23.70 4.18 -6.06
N LYS A 16 24.89 4.65 -5.69
CA LYS A 16 25.18 5.03 -4.30
C LYS A 16 24.28 6.16 -3.79
N ILE A 17 24.03 7.20 -4.60
CA ILE A 17 23.12 8.29 -4.22
C ILE A 17 21.67 7.80 -4.10
N GLN A 18 21.23 6.90 -4.99
CA GLN A 18 19.90 6.31 -4.90
C GLN A 18 19.74 5.44 -3.67
N GLU A 19 20.74 4.63 -3.36
CA GLU A 19 20.78 3.76 -2.18
C GLU A 19 20.79 4.57 -0.87
N GLU A 20 21.61 5.62 -0.79
CA GLU A 20 21.60 6.54 0.35
C GLU A 20 20.24 7.26 0.52
N ARG A 21 19.61 7.66 -0.59
CA ARG A 21 18.27 8.28 -0.56
C ARG A 21 17.19 7.30 -0.11
N ALA A 22 17.21 6.07 -0.61
CA ALA A 22 16.28 5.01 -0.20
C ALA A 22 16.43 4.70 1.30
N THR A 23 17.67 4.58 1.79
CA THR A 23 17.97 4.31 3.20
C THR A 23 17.48 5.44 4.12
N ARG A 24 17.64 6.71 3.69
CA ARG A 24 17.14 7.87 4.43
C ARG A 24 15.61 7.95 4.44
N ALA A 25 14.96 7.63 3.32
CA ALA A 25 13.50 7.59 3.25
C ALA A 25 12.94 6.55 4.21
N ALA A 26 13.49 5.32 4.22
CA ALA A 26 13.06 4.25 5.11
C ALA A 26 13.24 4.59 6.61
N ARG A 27 14.35 5.24 6.99
CA ARG A 27 14.58 5.70 8.38
C ARG A 27 13.63 6.81 8.82
N ARG A 28 13.25 7.70 7.90
CA ARG A 28 12.28 8.77 8.20
C ARG A 28 10.89 8.18 8.38
N GLU A 29 10.54 7.19 7.56
CA GLU A 29 9.27 6.46 7.64
C GLU A 29 9.14 5.72 8.98
N SER A 30 10.15 4.95 9.39
CA SER A 30 10.13 4.24 10.67
C SER A 30 9.96 5.19 11.85
N ARG A 31 10.63 6.35 11.82
CA ARG A 31 10.52 7.37 12.86
C ARG A 31 9.13 8.01 12.92
N VAL A 32 8.49 8.28 11.78
CA VAL A 32 7.12 8.83 11.74
C VAL A 32 6.12 7.83 12.31
N VAL A 33 6.29 6.53 12.01
CA VAL A 33 5.46 5.47 12.59
C VAL A 33 5.66 5.41 14.11
N GLU A 34 6.90 5.42 14.60
CA GLU A 34 7.19 5.43 16.06
C GLU A 34 6.62 6.68 16.76
N GLU A 35 6.71 7.86 16.15
CA GLU A 35 6.15 9.11 16.68
C GLU A 35 4.61 9.05 16.75
N LEU A 36 3.95 8.42 15.78
CA LEU A 36 2.49 8.23 15.77
C LEU A 36 2.04 7.15 16.76
N GLU A 37 2.81 6.08 16.93
CA GLU A 37 2.55 5.02 17.91
C GLU A 37 2.70 5.52 19.36
N GLY A 38 3.53 6.54 19.58
CA GLY A 38 3.95 7.02 20.88
C GLY A 38 2.94 7.81 21.71
N GLY A 39 1.75 8.18 21.20
CA GLY A 39 0.79 8.79 22.14
C GLY A 39 -0.49 9.48 21.68
N ASP A 40 -0.97 9.38 20.43
CA ASP A 40 -2.21 10.12 20.10
C ASP A 40 -3.04 9.47 18.97
N LEU A 41 -3.23 8.16 19.11
CA LEU A 41 -4.12 7.37 18.25
C LEU A 41 -5.45 7.13 18.95
N GLY A 42 -6.54 7.36 18.23
CA GLY A 42 -7.90 7.02 18.65
C GLY A 42 -8.12 5.50 18.82
N PRO A 43 -9.37 5.09 19.08
CA PRO A 43 -9.71 3.67 19.24
C PRO A 43 -9.47 2.89 17.95
N GLU A 44 -9.26 1.59 18.09
CA GLU A 44 -9.23 0.67 16.95
C GLU A 44 -10.61 0.59 16.29
N GLN A 45 -10.61 0.61 14.96
CA GLN A 45 -11.81 0.54 14.13
C GLN A 45 -11.55 -0.34 12.92
N THR A 46 -12.61 -0.95 12.40
CA THR A 46 -12.54 -1.68 11.13
C THR A 46 -12.55 -0.72 9.94
N GLY A 47 -11.81 -1.07 8.89
CA GLY A 47 -11.74 -0.27 7.68
C GLY A 47 -11.48 -1.12 6.44
N LEU A 48 -11.76 -0.52 5.28
CA LEU A 48 -11.54 -1.12 3.97
C LEU A 48 -10.42 -0.38 3.25
N VAL A 49 -9.43 -1.10 2.73
CA VAL A 49 -8.38 -0.51 1.89
C VAL A 49 -8.94 -0.14 0.51
N ILE A 50 -8.95 1.15 0.19
CA ILE A 50 -9.45 1.68 -1.08
C ILE A 50 -8.32 1.89 -2.09
N ALA A 51 -7.17 2.40 -1.64
CA ALA A 51 -6.03 2.64 -2.52
C ALA A 51 -4.69 2.48 -1.80
N HIS A 52 -3.68 2.02 -2.55
CA HIS A 52 -2.33 1.77 -2.03
C HIS A 52 -1.30 2.69 -2.70
N PHE A 53 -0.72 3.63 -1.95
CA PHE A 53 0.26 4.63 -2.42
C PHE A 53 1.71 4.28 -2.04
N GLY A 54 1.98 3.00 -1.82
CA GLY A 54 3.31 2.50 -1.46
C GLY A 54 3.52 2.56 0.06
N VAL A 55 3.88 3.74 0.56
CA VAL A 55 4.18 3.98 2.00
C VAL A 55 2.92 4.32 2.79
N GLN A 56 1.89 4.83 2.11
CA GLN A 56 0.61 5.17 2.69
C GLN A 56 -0.50 4.41 1.97
N VAL A 57 -1.57 4.16 2.71
CA VAL A 57 -2.77 3.46 2.23
C VAL A 57 -3.98 4.30 2.57
N GLU A 58 -4.93 4.43 1.65
CA GLU A 58 -6.22 5.04 1.93
C GLU A 58 -7.18 3.98 2.43
N VAL A 59 -7.75 4.24 3.61
CA VAL A 59 -8.66 3.36 4.32
C VAL A 59 -9.99 4.09 4.49
N GLU A 60 -11.07 3.47 4.02
CA GLU A 60 -12.42 3.91 4.32
C GLU A 60 -12.84 3.32 5.67
N ALA A 61 -13.26 4.15 6.60
CA ALA A 61 -13.78 3.72 7.88
C ALA A 61 -15.11 2.97 7.67
N GLN A 62 -15.27 1.81 8.28
CA GLN A 62 -16.52 1.03 8.17
C GLN A 62 -17.45 1.21 9.37
N GLU A 63 -16.93 1.71 10.49
CA GLU A 63 -17.62 1.76 11.77
C GLU A 63 -17.60 3.17 12.38
N GLY A 64 -18.49 3.38 13.37
CA GLY A 64 -18.54 4.61 14.14
C GLY A 64 -19.03 5.85 13.36
N GLU A 65 -18.81 7.02 13.95
CA GLU A 65 -19.23 8.32 13.38
C GLU A 65 -18.47 8.69 12.10
N GLN A 66 -17.33 8.04 11.87
CA GLN A 66 -16.44 8.27 10.74
C GLN A 66 -16.76 7.35 9.56
N SER A 67 -17.74 6.44 9.67
CA SER A 67 -18.11 5.48 8.63
C SER A 67 -18.34 6.15 7.27
N GLY A 68 -17.72 5.61 6.22
CA GLY A 68 -17.73 6.16 4.86
C GLY A 68 -16.72 7.30 4.62
N GLN A 69 -16.00 7.78 5.63
CA GLN A 69 -14.91 8.73 5.45
C GLN A 69 -13.60 8.00 5.13
N VAL A 70 -12.78 8.63 4.29
CA VAL A 70 -11.49 8.09 3.85
C VAL A 70 -10.35 8.77 4.59
N PHE A 71 -9.44 7.96 5.12
CA PHE A 71 -8.27 8.41 5.86
C PHE A 71 -7.00 7.88 5.20
N ARG A 72 -5.94 8.69 5.22
CA ARG A 72 -4.61 8.18 4.89
C ARG A 72 -4.00 7.54 6.12
N CYS A 73 -3.50 6.34 5.95
CA CYS A 73 -2.88 5.57 7.00
C CYS A 73 -1.46 5.15 6.63
N HIS A 74 -0.59 5.14 7.63
CA HIS A 74 0.70 4.44 7.55
C HIS A 74 0.51 2.97 7.91
N LEU A 75 1.40 2.13 7.40
CA LEU A 75 1.45 0.72 7.79
C LEU A 75 2.36 0.56 9.00
N ARG A 76 1.92 -0.21 9.99
CA ARG A 76 2.80 -0.69 11.06
C ARG A 76 3.90 -1.59 10.50
N ALA A 77 5.07 -1.56 11.14
CA ALA A 77 6.12 -2.54 10.86
C ALA A 77 5.59 -3.97 11.10
N ASN A 78 5.94 -4.90 10.20
CA ASN A 78 5.55 -6.32 10.20
C ASN A 78 4.14 -6.67 9.72
N LEU A 79 3.40 -5.74 9.11
CA LEU A 79 2.18 -6.10 8.39
C LEU A 79 2.52 -6.91 7.12
N PRO A 80 1.69 -7.91 6.77
CA PRO A 80 1.75 -8.53 5.44
C PRO A 80 1.45 -7.49 4.35
N ALA A 81 1.75 -7.83 3.10
CA ALA A 81 1.49 -6.95 1.96
C ALA A 81 -0.03 -6.70 1.81
N LEU A 82 -0.43 -5.44 1.96
CA LEU A 82 -1.81 -4.99 1.78
C LEU A 82 -2.09 -4.67 0.31
N VAL A 83 -3.31 -4.96 -0.12
CA VAL A 83 -3.84 -4.64 -1.45
C VAL A 83 -5.24 -4.02 -1.33
N THR A 84 -5.71 -3.39 -2.39
CA THR A 84 -7.08 -2.87 -2.44
C THR A 84 -8.10 -4.00 -2.20
N GLY A 85 -9.10 -3.72 -1.39
CA GLY A 85 -10.11 -4.69 -0.95
C GLY A 85 -9.77 -5.41 0.36
N ASP A 86 -8.56 -5.24 0.91
CA ASP A 86 -8.23 -5.76 2.24
C ASP A 86 -9.10 -5.11 3.32
N GLN A 87 -9.62 -5.93 4.23
CA GLN A 87 -10.22 -5.48 5.47
C GLN A 87 -9.13 -5.37 6.53
N VAL A 88 -9.11 -4.26 7.26
CA VAL A 88 -8.04 -3.95 8.21
C VAL A 88 -8.59 -3.41 9.52
N VAL A 89 -7.82 -3.59 10.58
CA VAL A 89 -7.99 -2.85 11.83
C VAL A 89 -7.01 -1.69 11.81
N TRP A 90 -7.52 -0.48 11.99
CA TRP A 90 -6.72 0.74 11.94
C TRP A 90 -7.13 1.67 13.09
N ARG A 91 -6.28 2.65 13.37
CA ARG A 91 -6.52 3.68 14.39
C ARG A 91 -6.40 5.05 13.76
N PRO A 92 -7.37 5.96 13.92
CA PRO A 92 -7.25 7.33 13.46
C PRO A 92 -6.21 8.05 14.31
N GLY A 93 -5.35 8.86 13.69
CA GLY A 93 -4.45 9.75 14.42
C GLY A 93 -5.02 11.16 14.53
N ASN A 94 -4.70 11.85 15.61
CA ASN A 94 -5.20 13.20 15.88
C ASN A 94 -4.80 14.26 14.83
N GLN A 95 -3.77 13.97 14.02
CA GLN A 95 -3.30 14.85 12.93
C GLN A 95 -3.93 14.50 11.56
N GLY A 96 -4.98 13.67 11.53
CA GLY A 96 -5.67 13.28 10.30
C GLY A 96 -4.99 12.16 9.50
N ILE A 97 -3.88 11.61 10.02
CA ILE A 97 -3.19 10.44 9.47
C ILE A 97 -3.34 9.29 10.46
N GLY A 98 -3.91 8.16 10.01
CA GLY A 98 -4.09 6.97 10.80
C GLY A 98 -2.92 5.98 10.72
N VAL A 99 -3.04 4.88 11.44
CA VAL A 99 -2.09 3.76 11.39
C VAL A 99 -2.88 2.46 11.25
N ILE A 100 -2.54 1.64 10.26
CA ILE A 100 -3.06 0.28 10.13
C ILE A 100 -2.32 -0.60 11.13
N VAL A 101 -3.08 -1.31 11.97
CA VAL A 101 -2.55 -2.13 13.07
C VAL A 101 -2.56 -3.61 12.70
N ALA A 102 -3.60 -4.08 12.01
CA ALA A 102 -3.74 -5.48 11.62
C ALA A 102 -4.48 -5.62 10.28
N GLN A 103 -4.22 -6.72 9.59
CA GLN A 103 -5.01 -7.18 8.45
C GLN A 103 -5.96 -8.27 8.92
N LEU A 104 -7.23 -8.21 8.50
CA LEU A 104 -8.20 -9.28 8.72
C LEU A 104 -8.06 -10.38 7.65
N PRO A 105 -8.46 -11.63 7.95
CA PRO A 105 -8.34 -12.73 6.98
C PRO A 105 -9.06 -12.45 5.67
N ARG A 106 -8.39 -12.73 4.55
CA ARG A 106 -8.98 -12.65 3.21
C ARG A 106 -9.84 -13.88 2.95
N HIS A 107 -11.00 -13.69 2.32
CA HIS A 107 -11.81 -14.81 1.83
C HIS A 107 -11.55 -15.12 0.35
N SER A 108 -10.97 -14.17 -0.40
CA SER A 108 -10.50 -14.38 -1.77
C SER A 108 -9.29 -13.50 -2.09
N GLU A 109 -8.49 -13.93 -3.07
CA GLU A 109 -7.30 -13.21 -3.56
C GLU A 109 -7.27 -13.21 -5.08
N LEU A 110 -7.11 -12.03 -5.68
CA LEU A 110 -6.83 -11.87 -7.09
C LEU A 110 -5.33 -11.64 -7.27
N CYS A 111 -4.68 -12.57 -7.99
CA CYS A 111 -3.23 -12.55 -8.17
C CYS A 111 -2.82 -12.33 -9.62
N ARG A 112 -1.69 -11.64 -9.81
CA ARG A 112 -1.04 -11.45 -11.12
C ARG A 112 0.38 -12.04 -11.08
N PRO A 113 0.81 -12.76 -12.12
CA PRO A 113 2.21 -13.18 -12.23
C PRO A 113 3.12 -11.96 -12.44
N ASP A 114 4.22 -11.90 -11.68
CA ASP A 114 5.26 -10.92 -11.87
C ASP A 114 6.20 -11.29 -13.05
N THR A 115 7.22 -10.47 -13.31
CA THR A 115 8.17 -10.70 -14.41
C THR A 115 8.99 -11.98 -14.28
N ARG A 116 8.99 -12.62 -13.11
CA ARG A 116 9.63 -13.89 -12.82
C ARG A 116 8.62 -15.04 -12.72
N GLY A 117 7.35 -14.79 -13.04
CA GLY A 117 6.26 -15.75 -12.97
C GLY A 117 5.72 -16.00 -11.56
N GLN A 118 6.16 -15.25 -10.55
CA GLN A 118 5.68 -15.41 -9.18
C GLN A 118 4.34 -14.70 -9.03
N LEU A 119 3.34 -15.39 -8.48
CA LEU A 119 2.03 -14.82 -8.24
C LEU A 119 2.11 -13.79 -7.11
N LYS A 120 1.64 -12.57 -7.39
CA LYS A 120 1.51 -11.50 -6.40
C LYS A 120 0.06 -11.05 -6.30
N PRO A 121 -0.48 -10.88 -5.08
CA PRO A 121 -1.82 -10.35 -4.90
C PRO A 121 -1.89 -8.91 -5.45
N VAL A 122 -3.01 -8.60 -6.11
CA VAL A 122 -3.32 -7.25 -6.65
C VAL A 122 -4.65 -6.72 -6.12
N ALA A 123 -5.56 -7.59 -5.69
CA ALA A 123 -6.78 -7.25 -4.97
C ALA A 123 -7.17 -8.39 -4.03
N ALA A 124 -7.95 -8.08 -2.99
CA ALA A 124 -8.46 -9.06 -2.04
C ALA A 124 -9.98 -8.92 -1.88
N ASN A 125 -10.63 -9.97 -1.38
CA ASN A 125 -12.06 -9.95 -1.00
C ASN A 125 -13.00 -9.57 -2.16
N VAL A 126 -12.70 -10.09 -3.35
CA VAL A 126 -13.52 -9.96 -4.56
C VAL A 126 -14.40 -11.21 -4.69
N ASP A 127 -15.72 -11.01 -4.76
CA ASP A 127 -16.69 -12.10 -4.93
C ASP A 127 -17.03 -12.41 -6.40
N MET A 128 -16.83 -11.44 -7.30
CA MET A 128 -17.25 -11.54 -8.69
C MET A 128 -16.20 -10.96 -9.65
N ILE A 129 -15.84 -11.75 -10.66
CA ILE A 129 -15.03 -11.30 -11.80
C ILE A 129 -15.97 -11.11 -12.99
N VAL A 130 -16.08 -9.87 -13.47
CA VAL A 130 -16.88 -9.54 -14.67
C VAL A 130 -15.95 -9.51 -15.87
N ILE A 131 -16.10 -10.51 -16.76
CA ILE A 131 -15.32 -10.60 -18.00
C ILE A 131 -16.04 -9.79 -19.07
N VAL A 132 -15.42 -8.70 -19.51
CA VAL A 132 -15.99 -7.79 -20.52
C VAL A 132 -15.22 -7.97 -21.83
N PHE A 133 -15.96 -8.27 -22.89
CA PHE A 133 -15.45 -8.29 -24.27
C PHE A 133 -16.43 -7.55 -25.19
N ALA A 134 -15.97 -7.17 -26.37
CA ALA A 134 -16.75 -6.45 -27.37
C ALA A 134 -16.56 -7.11 -28.75
N PRO A 135 -17.47 -6.90 -29.72
CA PRO A 135 -17.29 -7.45 -31.06
C PRO A 135 -16.03 -6.98 -31.78
N LEU A 136 -15.53 -5.78 -31.43
CA LEU A 136 -14.31 -5.18 -31.96
C LEU A 136 -13.49 -4.57 -30.80
N PRO A 137 -12.17 -4.81 -30.72
CA PRO A 137 -11.39 -5.76 -31.53
C PRO A 137 -11.84 -7.22 -31.35
N GLU A 138 -11.44 -8.11 -32.26
CA GLU A 138 -11.77 -9.55 -32.15
C GLU A 138 -11.32 -10.09 -30.76
N PRO A 139 -12.22 -10.70 -29.98
CA PRO A 139 -11.85 -11.29 -28.70
C PRO A 139 -10.95 -12.52 -28.91
N HIS A 140 -9.85 -12.62 -28.15
CA HIS A 140 -8.94 -13.77 -28.14
C HIS A 140 -8.80 -14.33 -26.72
#